data_AF-A0A270P9V7-F1
#
_entry.id   AF-A0A270P9V7-F1
#
_cell.length_a   1.000
_cell.length_b   1.000
_cell.length_c   1.000
_cell.angle_alpha   90.00
_cell.angle_beta   90.00
_cell.angle_gamma   90.00
#
_symmetry.space_group_name_H-M   'P 1'
#
loop_
_entity.id
_entity.type
_entity.pdbx_description
1 polymer ?
#
loop_
_entity_poly.entity_id
_entity_poly.type
_entity_poly.pdbx_seq_one_letter_code
_entity_poly.pdbx_strand_id
1 'polypeptide(L)'
;MSVSSLKILCRYQYDPLDQLTSLGLLQRFYQKGRLATELDQQIQRTVFRHQAQPLALQRSEAGVRETSLLMTDQANSLLRTVSGVNPQQFAFTAYGYHPAESGLSRLLGFNGECPDEITGHYPLGQGNRFFNSALMHFNSPDVKSPFDQGALIRMLTATMTL
;
A
#
# COMPACT_ATOMS: atom_id res chain seq x y z
N MET A 1 -3.12 -32.67 21.02
CA MET A 1 -3.39 -31.80 19.87
C MET A 1 -2.05 -31.33 19.33
N SER A 2 -1.68 -31.74 18.12
CA SER A 2 -0.43 -31.31 17.48
C SER A 2 -0.56 -29.82 17.14
N VAL A 3 0.26 -28.97 17.77
CA VAL A 3 0.29 -27.54 17.45
C VAL A 3 0.90 -27.43 16.05
N SER A 4 0.09 -26.99 15.08
CA SER A 4 0.57 -26.70 13.73
C SER A 4 1.76 -25.75 13.83
N SER A 5 2.91 -26.18 13.30
CA SER A 5 4.10 -25.32 13.21
C SER A 5 3.73 -24.07 12.43
N LEU A 6 3.82 -22.90 13.06
CA LEU A 6 3.57 -21.62 12.40
C LEU A 6 4.50 -21.48 11.19
N LYS A 7 3.93 -21.37 9.99
CA LYS A 7 4.69 -21.10 8.76
C LYS A 7 4.84 -19.60 8.60
N ILE A 8 6.07 -19.10 8.64
CA ILE A 8 6.35 -17.70 8.34
C ILE A 8 6.10 -17.48 6.85
N LEU A 9 5.13 -16.62 6.51
CA LEU A 9 4.82 -16.25 5.13
C LEU A 9 5.72 -15.12 4.64
N CYS A 10 6.03 -14.15 5.49
CA CYS A 10 6.90 -13.02 5.16
C CYS A 10 7.52 -12.38 6.40
N ARG A 11 8.64 -11.68 6.21
CA ARG A 11 9.29 -10.84 7.21
C ARG A 11 9.30 -9.40 6.72
N TYR A 12 8.87 -8.49 7.59
CA TYR A 12 8.92 -7.06 7.39
C TYR A 12 10.22 -6.51 8.01
N GLN A 13 10.88 -5.60 7.33
CA GLN A 13 12.05 -4.88 7.86
C GLN A 13 11.78 -3.38 7.82
N TYR A 14 12.28 -2.68 8.84
CA TYR A 14 12.09 -1.25 9.00
C TYR A 14 13.44 -0.56 9.15
N ASP A 15 13.53 0.67 8.68
CA ASP A 15 14.67 1.54 8.98
C ASP A 15 14.51 2.24 10.35
N PRO A 16 15.54 2.97 10.84
CA PRO A 16 15.44 3.71 12.11
C PRO A 16 14.43 4.88 12.12
N LEU A 17 13.78 5.19 11.00
CA LEU A 17 12.71 6.17 10.89
C LEU A 17 11.33 5.50 10.89
N ASP A 18 11.28 4.21 11.22
CA ASP A 18 10.11 3.34 11.19
C ASP A 18 9.44 3.23 9.79
N GLN A 19 10.23 3.28 8.72
CA GLN A 19 9.74 3.08 7.35
C GLN A 19 9.92 1.61 6.93
N LEU A 20 8.87 1.01 6.35
CA LEU A 20 8.90 -0.37 5.85
C LEU A 20 9.81 -0.50 4.62
N THR A 21 11.06 -0.92 4.81
CA THR A 21 12.06 -1.01 3.73
C THR A 21 12.08 -2.35 3.02
N SER A 22 11.59 -3.44 3.65
CA SER A 22 11.53 -4.75 2.99
C SER A 22 10.35 -5.60 3.42
N LEU A 23 9.81 -6.34 2.45
CA LEU A 23 8.81 -7.39 2.59
C LEU A 23 9.35 -8.65 1.91
N GLY A 24 10.01 -9.52 2.68
CA GLY A 24 10.63 -10.74 2.15
C GLY A 24 11.77 -10.41 1.19
N LEU A 25 11.55 -10.59 -0.12
CA LEU A 25 12.53 -10.25 -1.16
C LEU A 25 12.29 -8.86 -1.78
N LEU A 26 11.11 -8.29 -1.56
CA LEU A 26 10.76 -6.97 -2.05
C LEU A 26 11.49 -5.90 -1.21
N GLN A 27 12.13 -4.95 -1.88
CA GLN A 27 12.72 -3.76 -1.30
C GLN A 27 11.88 -2.53 -1.65
N ARG A 28 11.73 -1.61 -0.71
CA ARG A 28 10.96 -0.38 -0.85
C ARG A 28 11.84 0.83 -0.58
N PHE A 29 11.69 1.82 -1.44
CA PHE A 29 12.40 3.10 -1.35
C PHE A 29 11.40 4.24 -1.32
N TYR A 30 11.68 5.20 -0.45
CA TYR A 30 10.77 6.30 -0.14
C TYR A 30 11.37 7.63 -0.55
N GLN A 31 10.52 8.52 -1.06
CA GLN A 31 10.85 9.91 -1.31
C GLN A 31 9.86 10.79 -0.56
N LYS A 32 10.36 11.65 0.34
CA LYS A 32 9.52 12.53 1.18
C LYS A 32 8.42 11.75 1.93
N GLY A 33 8.76 10.56 2.45
CA GLY A 33 7.84 9.72 3.21
C GLY A 33 6.76 9.00 2.39
N ARG A 34 6.87 8.96 1.05
CA ARG A 34 5.97 8.24 0.15
C ARG A 34 6.71 7.18 -0.64
N LEU A 35 6.06 6.06 -0.91
CA LEU A 35 6.62 4.99 -1.73
C LEU A 35 6.93 5.52 -3.15
N ALA A 36 8.21 5.44 -3.52
CA ALA A 36 8.73 5.90 -4.81
C ALA A 36 9.14 4.73 -5.69
N THR A 37 9.79 3.72 -5.13
CA THR A 37 10.26 2.55 -5.88
C THR A 37 10.06 1.27 -5.09
N GLU A 38 9.57 0.25 -5.76
CA GLU A 38 9.62 -1.13 -5.31
C GLU A 38 10.54 -1.93 -6.21
N LEU A 39 11.40 -2.76 -5.62
CA LEU A 39 12.33 -3.62 -6.33
C LEU A 39 12.20 -5.04 -5.82
N ASP A 40 11.84 -5.95 -6.71
CA ASP A 40 11.96 -7.40 -6.51
C ASP A 40 13.13 -7.92 -7.37
N GLN A 41 13.41 -9.23 -7.34
CA GLN A 41 14.52 -9.84 -8.07
C GLN A 41 14.43 -9.64 -9.59
N GLN A 42 13.22 -9.55 -10.14
CA GLN A 42 12.99 -9.47 -11.59
C GLN A 42 12.28 -8.19 -12.03
N ILE A 43 11.55 -7.53 -11.12
CA ILE A 43 10.65 -6.44 -11.45
C ILE A 43 11.00 -5.21 -10.61
N GLN A 44 11.23 -4.09 -11.28
CA GLN A 44 11.27 -2.77 -10.66
C GLN A 44 9.97 -2.01 -10.99
N ARG A 45 9.37 -1.39 -9.98
CA ARG A 45 8.23 -0.47 -10.14
C ARG A 45 8.61 0.89 -9.61
N THR A 46 8.41 1.93 -10.41
CA THR A 46 8.68 3.32 -10.01
C THR A 46 7.43 4.15 -10.18
N VAL A 47 7.07 4.88 -9.12
CA VAL A 47 5.92 5.78 -9.12
C VAL A 47 6.39 7.20 -9.37
N PHE A 48 5.86 7.82 -10.43
CA PHE A 48 6.06 9.24 -10.69
C PHE A 48 4.94 10.04 -10.07
N ARG A 49 5.30 11.05 -9.28
CA ARG A 49 4.35 11.89 -8.53
C ARG A 49 4.60 13.36 -8.80
N HIS A 50 3.53 14.14 -8.83
CA HIS A 50 3.59 15.58 -8.58
C HIS A 50 3.04 15.84 -7.18
N GLN A 51 3.92 16.25 -6.26
CA GLN A 51 3.60 16.36 -4.83
C GLN A 51 3.09 15.03 -4.24
N ALA A 52 1.78 14.92 -3.99
CA ALA A 52 1.11 13.71 -3.51
C ALA A 52 0.57 12.82 -4.61
N GLN A 53 0.17 13.45 -5.72
CA GLN A 53 -0.60 12.83 -6.75
C GLN A 53 0.26 11.87 -7.58
N PRO A 54 -0.05 10.57 -7.59
CA PRO A 54 0.52 9.62 -8.55
C PRO A 54 0.05 9.96 -9.96
N LEU A 55 0.99 10.11 -10.88
CA LEU A 55 0.70 10.43 -12.28
C LEU A 55 1.02 9.28 -13.22
N ALA A 56 2.07 8.52 -12.93
CA ALA A 56 2.47 7.38 -13.74
C ALA A 56 3.12 6.29 -12.88
N LEU A 57 2.98 5.05 -13.35
CA LEU A 57 3.70 3.89 -12.86
C LEU A 57 4.56 3.34 -13.99
N GLN A 58 5.86 3.25 -13.78
CA GLN A 58 6.75 2.55 -14.69
C GLN A 58 7.12 1.19 -14.11
N ARG A 59 6.89 0.14 -14.89
CA ARG A 59 7.33 -1.23 -14.61
C ARG A 59 8.52 -1.52 -15.51
N SER A 60 9.60 -2.04 -14.93
CA SER A 60 10.72 -2.59 -15.68
C SER A 60 10.92 -4.05 -15.31
N GLU A 61 11.01 -4.91 -16.31
CA GLU A 61 11.19 -6.35 -16.17
C GLU A 61 12.07 -6.85 -17.31
N ALA A 62 13.15 -7.58 -16.98
CA ALA A 62 14.12 -8.10 -17.96
C ALA A 62 14.61 -7.06 -19.00
N GLY A 63 14.77 -5.80 -18.59
CA GLY A 63 15.22 -4.69 -19.45
C GLY A 63 14.13 -4.03 -20.29
N VAL A 64 12.92 -4.59 -20.36
CA VAL A 64 11.76 -3.94 -20.98
C VAL A 64 11.17 -2.95 -19.99
N ARG A 65 10.72 -1.79 -20.47
CA ARG A 65 10.07 -0.75 -19.66
C ARG A 65 8.69 -0.44 -20.22
N GLU A 66 7.71 -0.51 -19.35
CA GLU A 66 6.33 -0.14 -19.63
C GLU A 66 5.94 0.99 -18.70
N THR A 67 5.23 1.99 -19.23
CA THR A 67 4.74 3.12 -18.43
C THR A 67 3.24 3.23 -18.59
N SER A 68 2.53 3.21 -17.46
CA SER A 68 1.09 3.38 -17.37
C SER A 68 0.79 4.73 -16.74
N LEU A 69 -0.08 5.52 -17.36
CA LEU A 69 -0.62 6.73 -16.75
C LEU A 69 -1.67 6.35 -15.72
N LEU A 70 -1.69 7.08 -14.61
CA LEU A 70 -2.58 6.84 -13.48
C LEU A 70 -3.62 7.94 -13.40
N MET A 71 -4.88 7.53 -13.30
CA MET A 71 -5.99 8.43 -12.98
C MET A 71 -6.39 8.16 -11.53
N THR A 72 -6.29 9.17 -10.67
CA THR A 72 -6.57 9.05 -9.24
C THR A 72 -7.68 10.00 -8.80
N ASP A 73 -8.33 9.70 -7.68
CA ASP A 73 -9.20 10.65 -6.98
C ASP A 73 -8.40 11.70 -6.19
N GLN A 74 -9.10 12.58 -5.47
CA GLN A 74 -8.50 13.63 -4.62
C GLN A 74 -7.66 13.07 -3.47
N ALA A 75 -7.97 11.87 -3.00
CA ALA A 75 -7.21 11.18 -1.97
C ALA A 75 -6.09 10.31 -2.54
N ASN A 76 -5.83 10.41 -3.85
CA ASN A 76 -4.80 9.66 -4.57
C ASN A 76 -5.12 8.18 -4.76
N SER A 77 -6.36 7.74 -4.52
CA SER A 77 -6.78 6.36 -4.81
C SER A 77 -6.83 6.14 -6.32
N LEU A 78 -6.26 5.03 -6.79
CA LEU A 78 -6.14 4.76 -8.21
C LEU A 78 -7.46 4.30 -8.84
N LEU A 79 -8.09 5.13 -9.68
CA LEU A 79 -9.35 4.79 -10.35
C LEU A 79 -9.14 4.06 -11.68
N ARG A 80 -8.09 4.40 -12.43
CA ARG A 80 -7.82 3.80 -13.74
C ARG A 80 -6.34 3.86 -14.11
N THR A 81 -5.86 2.84 -14.81
CA THR A 81 -4.59 2.89 -15.54
C THR A 81 -4.85 3.01 -17.04
N VAL A 82 -4.05 3.84 -17.70
CA VAL A 82 -4.04 3.96 -19.16
C VAL A 82 -2.69 3.49 -19.66
N SER A 83 -2.68 2.38 -20.37
CA SER A 83 -1.49 1.77 -21.00
C SER A 83 -1.83 1.33 -22.42
N GLY A 84 -0.81 1.11 -23.25
CA GLY A 84 -1.01 0.65 -24.62
C GLY A 84 -1.50 -0.80 -24.75
N VAL A 85 -1.43 -1.59 -23.68
CA VAL A 85 -1.69 -3.04 -23.73
C VAL A 85 -3.07 -3.37 -23.17
N ASN A 86 -3.42 -2.87 -21.98
CA ASN A 86 -4.74 -3.07 -21.37
C ASN A 86 -5.01 -1.99 -20.32
N PRO A 87 -6.01 -1.11 -20.51
CA PRO A 87 -6.47 -0.22 -19.46
C PRO A 87 -7.18 -1.01 -18.36
N GLN A 88 -6.89 -0.70 -17.09
CA GLN A 88 -7.58 -1.31 -15.95
C GLN A 88 -8.38 -0.24 -15.21
N GLN A 89 -9.54 -0.61 -14.70
CA GLN A 89 -10.39 0.26 -13.89
C GLN A 89 -10.61 -0.36 -12.52
N PHE A 90 -10.63 0.48 -11.50
CA PHE A 90 -10.76 0.07 -10.10
C PHE A 90 -11.87 0.86 -9.44
N ALA A 91 -12.51 0.23 -8.45
CA ALA A 91 -13.53 0.85 -7.63
C ALA A 91 -13.31 0.47 -6.17
N PHE A 92 -13.19 1.47 -5.30
CA PHE A 92 -13.03 1.26 -3.87
C PHE A 92 -14.31 1.65 -3.14
N THR A 93 -14.60 0.93 -2.06
CA THR A 93 -15.54 1.43 -1.06
C THR A 93 -14.95 2.64 -0.33
N ALA A 94 -15.76 3.33 0.49
CA ALA A 94 -15.31 4.46 1.30
C ALA A 94 -14.09 4.15 2.19
N TYR A 95 -13.90 2.88 2.57
CA TYR A 95 -12.78 2.41 3.39
C TYR A 95 -11.72 1.66 2.57
N GLY A 96 -11.65 1.88 1.25
CA GLY A 96 -10.58 1.31 0.43
C GLY A 96 -10.70 -0.18 0.14
N TYR A 97 -11.84 -0.82 0.49
CA TYR A 97 -12.05 -2.23 0.18
C TYR A 97 -12.24 -2.41 -1.32
N HIS A 98 -11.57 -3.43 -1.86
CA HIS A 98 -11.61 -3.85 -3.26
C HIS A 98 -11.56 -5.37 -3.33
N PRO A 99 -12.37 -6.04 -4.16
CA PRO A 99 -12.27 -7.49 -4.37
C PRO A 99 -10.88 -7.90 -4.87
N ALA A 100 -10.36 -9.03 -4.36
CA ALA A 100 -9.01 -9.52 -4.66
C ALA A 100 -8.81 -9.96 -6.13
N GLU A 101 -9.90 -10.28 -6.85
CA GLU A 101 -9.88 -10.76 -8.24
C GLU A 101 -9.44 -9.71 -9.27
N SER A 102 -9.24 -8.47 -8.85
CA SER A 102 -9.09 -7.33 -9.76
C SER A 102 -7.65 -6.96 -10.11
N GLY A 103 -6.68 -7.81 -9.78
CA GLY A 103 -5.29 -7.68 -10.26
C GLY A 103 -4.48 -6.56 -9.60
N LEU A 104 -4.92 -6.04 -8.45
CA LEU A 104 -4.27 -4.94 -7.73
C LEU A 104 -3.01 -5.33 -6.95
N SER A 105 -2.60 -6.61 -6.95
CA SER A 105 -1.67 -7.14 -5.94
C SER A 105 -0.33 -6.40 -5.84
N ARG A 106 0.10 -5.63 -6.84
CA ARG A 106 1.26 -4.74 -6.73
C ARG A 106 1.07 -3.39 -7.43
N LEU A 107 -0.17 -2.88 -7.46
CA LEU A 107 -0.50 -1.57 -8.01
C LEU A 107 -0.80 -0.61 -6.86
N LEU A 108 -0.61 0.70 -7.08
CA LEU A 108 -1.11 1.69 -6.13
C LEU A 108 -2.63 1.54 -6.00
N GLY A 109 -3.13 1.35 -4.79
CA GLY A 109 -4.54 1.17 -4.51
C GLY A 109 -5.14 2.41 -3.86
N PHE A 110 -5.89 2.19 -2.78
CA PHE A 110 -6.48 3.24 -1.96
C PHE A 110 -5.43 4.17 -1.36
N ASN A 111 -5.74 5.47 -1.28
CA ASN A 111 -4.88 6.51 -0.70
C ASN A 111 -3.49 6.63 -1.35
N GLY A 112 -3.33 6.12 -2.57
CA GLY A 112 -2.04 6.11 -3.28
C GLY A 112 -0.98 5.24 -2.62
N GLU A 113 -1.40 4.21 -1.87
CA GLU A 113 -0.56 3.23 -1.19
C GLU A 113 -0.65 1.84 -1.85
N CYS A 114 0.43 1.07 -1.79
CA CYS A 114 0.47 -0.28 -2.33
C CYS A 114 -0.02 -1.29 -1.27
N PRO A 115 -1.14 -2.01 -1.49
CA PRO A 115 -1.61 -3.00 -0.53
C PRO A 115 -0.57 -4.11 -0.35
N ASP A 116 -0.49 -4.65 0.86
CA ASP A 116 0.32 -5.82 1.15
C ASP A 116 -0.21 -7.04 0.38
N GLU A 117 0.68 -7.76 -0.30
CA GLU A 117 0.26 -8.84 -1.20
C GLU A 117 -0.36 -10.04 -0.48
N ILE A 118 0.06 -10.28 0.76
CA ILE A 118 -0.32 -11.47 1.52
C ILE A 118 -1.66 -11.22 2.21
N THR A 119 -1.83 -10.02 2.77
CA THR A 119 -2.97 -9.69 3.62
C THR A 119 -4.01 -8.79 2.94
N GLY A 120 -3.65 -8.11 1.85
CA GLY A 120 -4.48 -7.09 1.21
C GLY A 120 -4.65 -5.80 2.02
N HIS A 121 -3.96 -5.68 3.16
CA HIS A 121 -4.03 -4.51 4.03
C HIS A 121 -3.17 -3.37 3.50
N TYR A 122 -3.54 -2.13 3.80
CA TYR A 122 -2.76 -0.96 3.38
C TYR A 122 -1.72 -0.59 4.45
N PRO A 123 -0.42 -0.54 4.10
CA PRO A 123 0.67 -0.14 5.00
C PRO A 123 0.72 1.38 5.15
N LEU A 124 -0.25 1.96 5.88
CA LEU A 124 -0.36 3.40 6.05
C LEU A 124 0.66 3.95 7.05
N GLY A 125 0.99 5.24 6.89
CA GLY A 125 1.98 5.90 7.73
C GLY A 125 3.38 5.31 7.55
N GLN A 126 3.78 5.08 6.29
CA GLN A 126 5.09 4.49 5.92
C GLN A 126 5.25 3.01 6.32
N GLY A 127 4.14 2.29 6.48
CA GLY A 127 4.13 0.88 6.91
C GLY A 127 4.11 0.68 8.42
N ASN A 128 4.02 1.76 9.20
CA ASN A 128 3.90 1.68 10.65
C ASN A 128 2.63 0.98 11.13
N ARG A 129 1.52 1.16 10.41
CA ARG A 129 0.24 0.54 10.76
C ARG A 129 -0.42 -0.02 9.52
N PHE A 130 -0.86 -1.26 9.64
CA PHE A 130 -1.62 -1.93 8.59
C PHE A 130 -3.11 -1.66 8.80
N PHE A 131 -3.71 -1.01 7.81
CA PHE A 131 -5.14 -0.74 7.77
C PHE A 131 -5.87 -1.87 7.05
N ASN A 132 -6.83 -2.49 7.72
CA ASN A 132 -7.68 -3.51 7.15
C ASN A 132 -8.92 -2.85 6.57
N SER A 133 -9.01 -2.79 5.23
CA SER A 133 -10.13 -2.17 4.53
C SER A 133 -11.43 -2.97 4.64
N ALA A 134 -11.36 -4.28 4.85
CA ALA A 134 -12.54 -5.13 5.06
C ALA A 134 -13.16 -4.93 6.44
N LEU A 135 -12.31 -4.74 7.47
CA LEU A 135 -12.74 -4.47 8.85
C LEU A 135 -12.83 -2.97 9.17
N MET A 136 -12.40 -2.10 8.24
CA MET A 136 -12.45 -0.65 8.35
C MET A 136 -11.64 -0.07 9.53
N HIS A 137 -10.60 -0.77 10.00
CA HIS A 137 -9.78 -0.32 11.14
C HIS A 137 -8.30 -0.71 11.00
N PHE A 138 -7.43 -0.07 11.79
CA PHE A 138 -6.03 -0.50 11.91
C PHE A 138 -5.90 -1.79 12.71
N ASN A 139 -4.95 -2.65 12.35
CA ASN A 139 -4.68 -3.89 13.09
C ASN A 139 -3.92 -3.67 14.41
N SER A 140 -3.45 -2.44 14.66
CA SER A 140 -2.73 -2.07 15.87
C SER A 140 -3.22 -0.73 16.42
N PRO A 141 -3.18 -0.56 17.76
CA PRO A 141 -3.53 0.70 18.39
C PRO A 141 -2.52 1.82 18.07
N ASP A 142 -2.97 3.08 18.10
CA ASP A 142 -2.11 4.25 18.04
C ASP A 142 -1.34 4.42 19.35
N VAL A 143 -0.04 4.17 19.30
CA VAL A 143 0.88 4.32 20.44
C VAL A 143 1.25 5.77 20.73
N LYS A 144 0.97 6.70 19.81
CA LYS A 144 1.18 8.15 19.98
C LYS A 144 -0.13 8.88 20.31
N SER A 145 -1.20 8.15 20.59
CA SER A 145 -2.48 8.74 20.99
C SER A 145 -2.31 9.46 22.33
N PRO A 146 -2.73 10.74 22.44
CA PRO A 146 -2.73 11.44 23.72
C PRO A 146 -3.83 10.92 24.68
N PHE A 147 -4.66 9.97 24.22
CA PHE A 147 -5.76 9.39 24.99
C PHE A 147 -5.38 8.01 25.54
N ASP A 148 -4.44 7.98 26.47
CA ASP A 148 -4.00 6.73 27.13
C ASP A 148 -5.04 6.13 28.11
N GLN A 149 -6.10 6.87 28.46
CA GLN A 149 -7.09 6.46 29.48
C GLN A 149 -8.57 6.74 29.12
N GLY A 150 -8.87 7.19 27.90
CA GLY A 150 -10.22 7.59 27.49
C GLY A 150 -10.75 6.74 26.34
N ALA A 151 -12.03 6.37 26.39
CA ALA A 151 -12.75 5.47 25.49
C ALA A 151 -12.92 5.96 24.02
N LEU A 152 -11.92 6.61 23.44
CA LEU A 152 -11.86 7.00 22.04
C LEU A 152 -10.95 6.02 21.29
N ILE A 153 -11.49 5.48 20.20
CA ILE A 153 -11.04 4.24 19.56
C ILE A 153 -9.55 4.32 19.25
N ARG A 154 -8.75 3.56 20.00
CA ARG A 154 -7.30 3.40 19.84
C ARG A 154 -6.92 2.90 18.44
N MET A 155 -7.88 2.38 17.70
CA MET A 155 -7.82 1.89 16.32
C MET A 155 -8.50 2.89 15.39
N LEU A 156 -7.98 4.13 15.31
CA LEU A 156 -8.59 5.21 14.50
C LEU A 156 -9.05 4.69 13.13
N THR A 157 -10.28 4.96 12.75
CA THR A 157 -10.73 4.78 11.37
C THR A 157 -9.86 5.67 10.48
N ALA A 158 -9.48 5.20 9.28
CA ALA A 158 -8.79 6.04 8.29
C ALA A 158 -9.79 7.09 7.80
N THR A 159 -10.00 8.15 8.59
CA THR A 159 -10.85 9.26 8.19
C THR A 159 -10.14 10.02 7.09
N MET A 160 -10.76 10.04 5.92
CA MET A 160 -10.40 10.95 4.85
C MET A 160 -10.64 12.37 5.36
N THR A 161 -9.58 13.11 5.67
CA THR A 161 -9.69 14.57 5.74
C THR A 161 -9.91 15.07 4.30
N LEU A 162 -11.11 15.62 4.09
CA LEU A 162 -11.62 16.23 2.85
C LEU A 162 -10.72 17.37 2.34
#